data_AF-A0A444K0Q1-F1
#
_entry.id   AF-A0A444K0Q1-F1
#
_cell.length_a   1.000
_cell.length_b   1.000
_cell.length_c   1.000
_cell.angle_alpha   90.00
_cell.angle_beta   90.00
_cell.angle_gamma   90.00
#
_symmetry.space_group_name_H-M   'P 1'
#
loop_
_entity.id
_entity.type
_entity.pdbx_description
1 polymer ?
#
loop_
_entity_poly.entity_id
_entity_poly.type
_entity_poly.pdbx_seq_one_letter_code
_entity_poly.pdbx_strand_id
1 'polypeptide(L)'
;HYEARRKQADGALKDAVPYKPVAPDLLYLSPENLRASLGPREDIDFTVFDAPDVGSKKVFHAGARHGRSFAEERADPNINVFDVVVKHIADERAARRRVVVAGWTEGSLDRLGQILAEHHLGNLKPVATLAEAEKLEPGQAGLAVLPLEFGFETERLVVVAEQDILGDRLIRRSKRKKRASDFIAEASSLSSGDIVVHTDHGIGRFIGLRTIEAVGAPHDCLEIHYAGDDRLFLPVENIELLSRYGSDSAEATLDKLGGGAWQSRKARLKRRLLDMAGQVI
;
A
#
# COMPACT_ATOMS: atom_id res chain seq x y z
N HIS A 1 10.90 -30.79 12.53
CA HIS A 1 10.20 -31.54 11.46
C HIS A 1 11.03 -32.73 10.93
N TYR A 2 12.28 -32.52 10.49
CA TYR A 2 13.20 -33.60 10.07
C TYR A 2 13.28 -34.76 11.09
N GLU A 3 13.58 -34.45 12.35
CA GLU A 3 13.70 -35.48 13.41
C GLU A 3 12.38 -36.23 13.68
N ALA A 4 11.24 -35.53 13.61
CA ALA A 4 9.92 -36.15 13.79
C ALA A 4 9.61 -37.15 12.66
N ARG A 5 9.96 -36.81 11.42
CA ARG A 5 9.81 -37.70 10.26
C ARG A 5 10.80 -38.87 10.28
N ARG A 6 12.02 -38.65 10.80
CA ARG A 6 13.00 -39.71 11.01
C ARG A 6 12.51 -40.73 12.05
N LYS A 7 11.96 -40.25 13.19
CA LYS A 7 11.39 -41.11 14.24
C LYS A 7 10.13 -41.88 13.80
N GLN A 8 9.28 -41.29 12.94
CA GLN A 8 8.12 -41.99 12.39
C GLN A 8 8.48 -43.12 11.43
N ALA A 9 9.60 -43.00 10.71
CA ALA A 9 10.07 -44.06 9.80
C ALA A 9 10.49 -45.34 10.55
N ASP A 10 10.97 -45.22 11.79
CA ASP A 10 11.37 -46.36 12.64
C ASP A 10 10.17 -47.12 13.25
N GLY A 11 8.95 -46.60 13.14
CA GLY A 11 7.73 -47.16 13.75
C GLY A 11 6.50 -47.30 12.83
N ALA A 12 6.64 -47.14 11.52
CA ALA A 12 5.52 -47.14 10.59
C ALA A 12 4.98 -48.55 10.27
N LEU A 13 3.64 -48.69 10.20
CA LEU A 13 2.95 -49.90 9.72
C LEU A 13 3.39 -50.26 8.28
N LYS A 14 3.45 -51.57 8.00
CA LYS A 14 4.03 -52.21 6.79
C LYS A 14 3.55 -51.71 5.42
N ASP A 15 2.49 -50.90 5.33
CA ASP A 15 1.85 -50.49 4.07
C ASP A 15 2.01 -48.98 3.71
N ALA A 16 2.78 -48.20 4.47
CA ALA A 16 3.04 -46.80 4.13
C ALA A 16 4.30 -46.62 3.26
N VAL A 17 4.24 -45.77 2.24
CA VAL A 17 5.40 -45.44 1.38
C VAL A 17 6.53 -44.84 2.24
N PRO A 18 7.74 -45.42 2.26
CA PRO A 18 8.82 -44.99 3.14
C PRO A 18 9.33 -43.61 2.74
N TYR A 19 9.06 -42.61 3.59
CA TYR A 19 9.57 -41.25 3.41
C TYR A 19 10.97 -41.13 4.01
N LYS A 20 11.97 -40.80 3.19
CA LYS A 20 13.37 -40.60 3.59
C LYS A 20 13.69 -39.10 3.63
N PRO A 21 13.57 -38.43 4.79
CA PRO A 21 13.84 -37.00 4.87
C PRO A 21 15.33 -36.69 4.68
N VAL A 22 15.64 -35.64 3.92
CA VAL A 22 17.01 -35.13 3.73
C VAL A 22 17.44 -34.33 4.97
N ALA A 23 18.68 -34.50 5.43
CA ALA A 23 19.21 -33.76 6.57
C ALA A 23 19.29 -32.25 6.27
N PRO A 24 18.85 -31.36 7.19
CA PRO A 24 18.87 -29.92 6.96
C PRO A 24 20.25 -29.37 6.56
N ASP A 25 21.34 -29.90 7.14
CA ASP A 25 22.71 -29.44 6.86
C ASP A 25 23.19 -29.75 5.43
N LEU A 26 22.47 -30.63 4.70
CA LEU A 26 22.71 -30.87 3.26
C LEU A 26 21.96 -29.86 2.36
N LEU A 27 20.99 -29.13 2.93
CA LEU A 27 20.15 -28.18 2.20
C LEU A 27 20.40 -26.73 2.61
N TYR A 28 20.88 -26.51 3.84
CA TYR A 28 21.06 -25.19 4.44
C TYR A 28 22.44 -25.08 5.08
N LEU A 29 23.04 -23.90 4.96
CA LEU A 29 24.26 -23.58 5.70
C LEU A 29 23.91 -23.27 7.15
N SER A 30 24.72 -23.79 8.08
CA SER A 30 24.71 -23.31 9.45
C SER A 30 25.19 -21.84 9.50
N PRO A 31 24.83 -21.06 10.54
CA PRO A 31 25.35 -19.70 10.70
C PRO A 31 26.88 -19.63 10.70
N GLU A 32 27.55 -20.64 11.25
CA GLU A 32 29.01 -20.75 11.27
C GLU A 32 29.57 -21.00 9.86
N ASN A 33 29.00 -21.94 9.12
CA ASN A 33 29.41 -22.24 7.74
C ASN A 33 29.13 -21.05 6.81
N LEU A 34 28.03 -20.31 7.03
CA LEU A 34 27.74 -19.08 6.31
C LEU A 34 28.83 -18.03 6.57
N ARG A 35 29.18 -17.77 7.84
CA ARG A 35 30.26 -16.83 8.20
C ARG A 35 31.60 -17.26 7.60
N ALA A 36 31.95 -18.54 7.68
CA ALA A 36 33.16 -19.07 7.08
C ALA A 36 33.15 -18.90 5.54
N SER A 37 32.00 -19.08 4.89
CA SER A 37 31.85 -18.93 3.43
C SER A 37 31.97 -17.48 2.94
N LEU A 38 31.73 -16.49 3.81
CA LEU A 38 31.92 -15.07 3.47
C LEU A 38 33.41 -14.73 3.32
N GLY A 39 34.31 -15.51 3.91
CA GLY A 39 35.75 -15.36 3.77
C GLY A 39 36.26 -14.00 4.28
N PRO A 40 37.23 -13.36 3.59
CA PRO A 40 37.82 -12.08 4.02
C PRO A 40 37.02 -10.84 3.57
N ARG A 41 35.74 -11.00 3.21
CA ARG A 41 34.90 -9.87 2.76
C ARG A 41 34.49 -9.01 3.96
N GLU A 42 34.39 -7.72 3.74
CA GLU A 42 33.86 -6.79 4.73
C GLU A 42 32.35 -7.00 4.90
N ASP A 43 31.91 -7.22 6.13
CA ASP A 43 30.50 -7.34 6.52
C ASP A 43 29.99 -6.00 7.08
N ILE A 44 28.91 -5.49 6.48
CA ILE A 44 28.20 -4.30 6.98
C ILE A 44 26.84 -4.75 7.49
N ASP A 45 26.67 -4.71 8.80
CA ASP A 45 25.40 -5.03 9.46
C ASP A 45 24.56 -3.76 9.63
N PHE A 46 23.30 -3.81 9.19
CA PHE A 46 22.32 -2.76 9.45
C PHE A 46 21.46 -3.16 10.63
N THR A 47 21.38 -2.28 11.63
CA THR A 47 20.53 -2.45 12.81
C THR A 47 19.71 -1.19 13.04
N VAL A 48 18.47 -1.37 13.50
CA VAL A 48 17.58 -0.29 13.94
C VAL A 48 17.83 0.11 15.40
N PHE A 49 18.61 -0.69 16.12
CA PHE A 49 18.96 -0.47 17.52
C PHE A 49 20.30 0.24 17.62
N ASP A 50 20.39 1.20 18.55
CA ASP A 50 21.67 1.77 18.93
C ASP A 50 22.59 0.69 19.49
N ALA A 51 23.83 0.68 18.98
CA ALA A 51 24.88 -0.21 19.44
C ALA A 51 25.96 0.62 20.15
N PRO A 52 26.41 0.20 21.33
CA PRO A 52 27.52 0.87 22.00
C PRO A 52 28.83 0.62 21.24
N ASP A 53 29.71 1.63 21.17
CA ASP A 53 31.01 1.57 20.49
C ASP A 53 32.07 0.80 21.31
N VAL A 54 31.68 -0.35 21.84
CA VAL A 54 32.44 -1.11 22.86
C VAL A 54 32.87 -2.48 22.31
N GLY A 55 32.88 -2.64 20.99
CA GLY A 55 33.19 -3.91 20.30
C GLY A 55 34.36 -3.81 19.33
N SER A 56 34.72 -4.96 18.75
CA SER A 56 35.69 -5.05 17.65
C SER A 56 35.13 -4.56 16.30
N LYS A 57 33.84 -4.19 16.26
CA LYS A 57 33.16 -3.66 15.08
C LYS A 57 33.06 -2.14 15.20
N LYS A 58 33.39 -1.44 14.10
CA LYS A 58 33.21 0.01 14.01
C LYS A 58 31.74 0.34 13.84
N VAL A 59 31.19 1.17 14.71
CA VAL A 59 29.77 1.57 14.68
C VAL A 59 29.62 2.94 13.99
N PHE A 60 28.65 3.05 13.09
CA PHE A 60 28.25 4.31 12.46
C PHE A 60 26.77 4.58 12.71
N HIS A 61 26.47 5.68 13.40
CA HIS A 61 25.08 6.10 13.61
C HIS A 61 24.58 6.88 12.40
N ALA A 62 23.50 6.39 11.77
CA ALA A 62 22.88 7.06 10.63
C ALA A 62 22.11 8.33 11.01
N GLY A 63 21.81 8.53 12.31
CA GLY A 63 21.08 9.69 12.82
C GLY A 63 19.64 9.80 12.29
N ALA A 64 19.09 8.70 11.77
CA ALA A 64 17.73 8.64 11.23
C ALA A 64 16.76 8.13 12.30
N ARG A 65 15.60 8.78 12.40
CA ARG A 65 14.48 8.35 13.24
C ARG A 65 13.21 8.24 12.42
N HIS A 66 12.25 7.50 12.94
CA HIS A 66 10.93 7.38 12.32
C HIS A 66 10.28 8.76 12.19
N GLY A 67 9.65 9.01 11.03
CA GLY A 67 8.91 10.23 10.76
C GLY A 67 7.58 10.28 11.51
N ARG A 68 6.86 11.40 11.39
CA ARG A 68 5.52 11.52 11.95
C ARG A 68 4.52 10.75 11.10
N SER A 69 3.72 9.87 11.73
CA SER A 69 2.77 8.97 11.05
C SER A 69 1.35 9.52 10.87
N PHE A 70 1.03 10.70 11.42
CA PHE A 70 -0.30 11.36 11.40
C PHE A 70 -1.50 10.45 11.73
N ALA A 71 -1.28 9.35 12.46
CA ALA A 71 -2.29 8.33 12.67
C ALA A 71 -3.48 8.83 13.50
N GLU A 72 -3.22 9.72 14.47
CA GLU A 72 -4.24 10.32 15.33
C GLU A 72 -5.17 11.22 14.52
N GLU A 73 -4.61 12.06 13.64
CA GLU A 73 -5.37 13.00 12.82
C GLU A 73 -6.17 12.30 11.71
N ARG A 74 -5.71 11.14 11.24
CA ARG A 74 -6.51 10.28 10.34
C ARG A 74 -7.69 9.61 11.04
N ALA A 75 -7.58 9.36 12.35
CA ALA A 75 -8.61 8.69 13.12
C ALA A 75 -9.73 9.64 13.57
N ASP A 76 -9.47 10.95 13.60
CA ASP A 76 -10.45 11.96 14.00
C ASP A 76 -11.24 12.49 12.79
N PRO A 77 -12.58 12.27 12.71
CA PRO A 77 -13.40 12.74 11.60
C PRO A 77 -13.55 14.27 11.53
N ASN A 78 -13.16 15.00 12.58
CA ASN A 78 -13.25 16.46 12.61
C ASN A 78 -11.96 17.14 12.12
N ILE A 79 -10.90 16.37 11.88
CA ILE A 79 -9.59 16.88 11.48
C ILE A 79 -9.34 16.52 10.01
N ASN A 80 -8.93 17.51 9.24
CA ASN A 80 -8.40 17.24 7.91
C ASN A 80 -6.89 16.94 8.03
N VAL A 81 -6.51 15.69 7.78
CA VAL A 81 -5.11 15.25 7.85
C VAL A 81 -4.18 16.06 6.93
N PHE A 82 -4.66 16.49 5.76
CA PHE A 82 -3.83 17.24 4.81
C PHE A 82 -3.47 18.63 5.34
N ASP A 83 -4.39 19.32 6.02
CA ASP A 83 -4.09 20.60 6.68
C ASP A 83 -2.98 20.45 7.73
N VAL A 84 -3.02 19.36 8.50
CA VAL A 84 -2.00 19.06 9.52
C VAL A 84 -0.65 18.72 8.89
N VAL A 85 -0.66 17.97 7.79
CA VAL A 85 0.55 17.65 7.02
C VAL A 85 1.16 18.89 6.41
N VAL A 86 0.37 19.76 5.80
CA VAL A 86 0.85 21.04 5.24
C VAL A 86 1.48 21.90 6.34
N LYS A 87 0.82 22.00 7.50
CA LYS A 87 1.38 22.71 8.66
C LYS A 87 2.70 22.10 9.10
N HIS A 88 2.78 20.78 9.24
CA HIS A 88 4.03 20.10 9.58
C HIS A 88 5.14 20.41 8.58
N ILE A 89 4.89 20.27 7.28
CA ILE A 89 5.88 20.58 6.23
C ILE A 89 6.30 22.05 6.27
N ALA A 90 5.38 22.97 6.55
CA ALA A 90 5.67 24.38 6.69
C ALA A 90 6.58 24.68 7.91
N ASP A 91 6.28 24.06 9.06
CA ASP A 91 7.10 24.17 10.27
C ASP A 91 8.51 23.63 10.02
N GLU A 92 8.64 22.52 9.28
CA GLU A 92 9.93 21.95 8.92
C GLU A 92 10.75 22.83 7.97
N ARG A 93 10.08 23.43 6.98
CA ARG A 93 10.70 24.43 6.11
C ARG A 93 11.15 25.66 6.90
N ALA A 94 10.37 26.11 7.87
CA ALA A 94 10.71 27.24 8.73
C ALA A 94 11.92 26.94 9.64
N ALA A 95 12.06 25.69 10.09
CA ALA A 95 13.25 25.19 10.78
C ALA A 95 14.48 25.00 9.86
N ARG A 96 14.38 25.39 8.58
CA ARG A 96 15.41 25.21 7.54
C ARG A 96 15.80 23.75 7.29
N ARG A 97 14.92 22.80 7.62
CA ARG A 97 15.07 21.41 7.23
C ARG A 97 14.56 21.21 5.81
N ARG A 98 15.22 20.34 5.05
CA ARG A 98 14.77 19.95 3.71
C ARG A 98 13.63 18.97 3.86
N VAL A 99 12.57 19.15 3.10
CA VAL A 99 11.41 18.24 3.15
C VAL A 99 11.21 17.59 1.79
N VAL A 100 11.00 16.28 1.79
CA VAL A 100 10.64 15.50 0.61
C VAL A 100 9.36 14.74 0.91
N VAL A 101 8.34 14.91 0.07
CA VAL A 101 7.14 14.08 0.08
C VAL A 101 7.38 12.93 -0.88
N ALA A 102 7.28 11.71 -0.36
CA ALA A 102 7.59 10.47 -1.06
C ALA A 102 6.31 9.75 -1.48
N GLY A 103 6.09 9.64 -2.78
CA GLY A 103 4.98 8.92 -3.39
C GLY A 103 5.38 7.54 -3.89
N TRP A 104 4.43 6.61 -3.94
CA TRP A 104 4.70 5.22 -4.35
C TRP A 104 4.92 5.07 -5.86
N THR A 105 4.20 5.87 -6.65
CA THR A 105 4.29 5.92 -8.12
C THR A 105 4.18 7.36 -8.57
N GLU A 106 4.56 7.65 -9.81
CA GLU A 106 4.40 8.98 -10.42
C GLU A 106 2.95 9.49 -10.30
N GLY A 107 1.97 8.69 -10.74
CA GLY A 107 0.57 9.11 -10.67
C GLY A 107 0.01 9.26 -9.25
N SER A 108 0.58 8.57 -8.25
CA SER A 108 0.19 8.75 -6.85
C SER A 108 0.82 10.00 -6.25
N LEU A 109 2.10 10.24 -6.56
CA LEU A 109 2.81 11.45 -6.19
C LEU A 109 2.18 12.70 -6.79
N ASP A 110 1.77 12.65 -8.06
CA ASP A 110 1.09 13.76 -8.75
C ASP A 110 -0.24 14.11 -8.06
N ARG A 111 -1.06 13.11 -7.72
CA ARG A 111 -2.31 13.32 -6.97
C ARG A 111 -2.05 13.89 -5.58
N LEU A 112 -1.08 13.31 -4.85
CA LEU A 112 -0.73 13.79 -3.53
C LEU A 112 -0.22 15.24 -3.58
N GLY A 113 0.61 15.57 -4.57
CA GLY A 113 1.09 16.93 -4.80
C GLY A 113 -0.05 17.92 -5.11
N GLN A 114 -1.05 17.50 -5.91
CA GLN A 114 -2.25 18.31 -6.17
C GLN A 114 -3.05 18.57 -4.91
N ILE A 115 -3.34 17.54 -4.11
CA ILE A 115 -4.08 17.67 -2.84
C ILE A 115 -3.32 18.62 -1.89
N LEU A 116 -2.01 18.42 -1.71
CA LEU A 116 -1.23 19.29 -0.85
C LEU A 116 -1.22 20.74 -1.34
N ALA A 117 -1.20 20.97 -2.66
CA ALA A 117 -1.29 22.32 -3.23
C ALA A 117 -2.67 22.97 -3.02
N GLU A 118 -3.76 22.20 -3.11
CA GLU A 118 -5.13 22.64 -2.77
C GLU A 118 -5.22 23.07 -1.30
N HIS A 119 -4.51 22.36 -0.42
CA HIS A 119 -4.32 22.70 0.99
C HIS A 119 -3.25 23.79 1.24
N HIS A 120 -2.91 24.57 0.21
CA HIS A 120 -2.00 25.73 0.26
C HIS A 120 -0.52 25.41 0.49
N LEU A 121 -0.06 24.18 0.24
CA LEU A 121 1.36 23.88 0.20
C LEU A 121 2.01 24.31 -1.13
N GLY A 122 2.53 25.53 -1.16
CA GLY A 122 3.27 26.05 -2.32
C GLY A 122 4.69 25.49 -2.45
N ASN A 123 5.37 25.87 -3.54
CA ASN A 123 6.79 25.61 -3.81
C ASN A 123 7.19 24.12 -3.81
N LEU A 124 6.33 23.27 -4.35
CA LEU A 124 6.63 21.87 -4.61
C LEU A 124 7.50 21.73 -5.87
N LYS A 125 8.56 20.93 -5.79
CA LYS A 125 9.50 20.68 -6.89
C LYS A 125 9.71 19.19 -7.08
N PRO A 126 9.58 18.64 -8.30
CA PRO A 126 9.96 17.25 -8.54
C PRO A 126 11.46 17.07 -8.29
N VAL A 127 11.82 15.99 -7.59
CA VAL A 127 13.21 15.58 -7.35
C VAL A 127 13.35 14.08 -7.61
N ALA A 128 14.29 13.70 -8.47
CA ALA A 128 14.55 12.32 -8.85
C ALA A 128 15.74 11.71 -8.09
N THR A 129 16.61 12.55 -7.53
CA THR A 129 17.84 12.11 -6.86
C THR A 129 18.05 12.81 -5.52
N LEU A 130 18.84 12.19 -4.64
CA LEU A 130 19.24 12.81 -3.37
C LEU A 130 19.99 14.14 -3.60
N ALA A 131 20.84 14.21 -4.64
CA ALA A 131 21.57 15.43 -4.99
C ALA A 131 20.64 16.58 -5.41
N GLU A 132 19.49 16.29 -6.01
CA GLU A 132 18.46 17.30 -6.30
C GLU A 132 17.72 17.72 -5.02
N ALA A 133 17.39 16.77 -4.14
CA ALA A 133 16.78 17.07 -2.84
C ALA A 133 17.70 17.93 -1.95
N GLU A 134 19.01 17.75 -2.02
CA GLU A 134 19.99 18.57 -1.29
C GLU A 134 20.10 20.01 -1.80
N LYS A 135 19.72 20.25 -3.06
CA LYS A 135 19.72 21.57 -3.70
C LYS A 135 18.40 22.33 -3.53
N LEU A 136 17.43 21.78 -2.80
CA LEU A 136 16.19 22.49 -2.49
C LEU A 136 16.50 23.76 -1.69
N GLU A 137 15.98 24.88 -2.19
CA GLU A 137 16.10 26.19 -1.52
C GLU A 137 15.18 26.27 -0.30
N PRO A 138 15.51 27.13 0.70
CA PRO A 138 14.62 27.36 1.83
C PRO A 138 13.19 27.68 1.39
N GLY A 139 12.21 26.98 1.99
CA GLY A 139 10.80 27.13 1.63
C GLY A 139 10.30 26.26 0.47
N GLN A 140 11.18 25.48 -0.17
CA GLN A 140 10.79 24.46 -1.15
C GLN A 140 10.55 23.09 -0.47
N ALA A 141 9.77 22.22 -1.10
CA ALA A 141 9.75 20.79 -0.76
C ALA A 141 9.84 19.95 -2.04
N GLY A 142 10.55 18.84 -1.93
CA GLY A 142 10.69 17.87 -2.99
C GLY A 142 9.46 16.98 -3.11
N LEU A 143 9.08 16.62 -4.33
CA LEU A 143 8.19 15.52 -4.66
C LEU A 143 9.04 14.43 -5.29
N ALA A 144 9.13 13.27 -4.64
CA ALA A 144 9.96 12.16 -5.11
C ALA A 144 9.13 10.88 -5.26
N VAL A 145 9.38 10.13 -6.34
CA VAL A 145 8.89 8.75 -6.45
C VAL A 145 9.84 7.87 -5.65
N LEU A 146 9.46 7.62 -4.40
CA LEU A 146 10.25 6.84 -3.45
C LEU A 146 9.28 5.97 -2.64
N PRO A 147 9.06 4.71 -3.04
CA PRO A 147 8.13 3.81 -2.36
C PRO A 147 8.63 3.48 -0.94
N LEU A 148 8.06 4.14 0.06
CA LEU A 148 8.38 3.94 1.48
C LEU A 148 7.15 3.52 2.25
N GLU A 149 7.35 2.60 3.19
CA GLU A 149 6.31 2.22 4.15
C GLU A 149 6.11 3.28 5.21
N PHE A 150 7.21 3.90 5.63
CA PHE A 150 7.21 4.94 6.64
C PHE A 150 8.19 6.03 6.24
N GLY A 151 7.81 7.26 6.56
CA GLY A 151 8.72 8.39 6.52
C GLY A 151 9.82 8.26 7.56
N PHE A 152 10.86 9.05 7.37
CA PHE A 152 11.96 9.14 8.31
C PHE A 152 12.51 10.56 8.31
N GLU A 153 13.23 10.89 9.36
CA GLU A 153 13.91 12.17 9.44
C GLU A 153 15.30 12.05 10.04
N THR A 154 16.17 12.94 9.59
CA THR A 154 17.51 13.16 10.10
C THR A 154 17.61 14.60 10.61
N GLU A 155 18.80 15.01 11.04
CA GLU A 155 19.05 16.41 11.43
C GLU A 155 18.72 17.41 10.31
N ARG A 156 18.84 17.02 9.03
CA ARG A 156 18.77 17.96 7.89
C ARG A 156 17.66 17.67 6.89
N LEU A 157 17.10 16.47 6.91
CA LEU A 157 16.13 15.99 5.92
C LEU A 157 14.94 15.34 6.63
N VAL A 158 13.74 15.71 6.21
CA VAL A 158 12.49 15.08 6.59
C VAL A 158 11.87 14.48 5.34
N VAL A 159 11.61 13.17 5.38
CA VAL A 159 10.91 12.45 4.32
C VAL A 159 9.54 12.06 4.85
N VAL A 160 8.49 12.61 4.26
CA VAL A 160 7.09 12.30 4.58
C VAL A 160 6.59 11.30 3.54
N ALA A 161 6.28 10.08 3.95
CA ALA A 161 5.76 9.06 3.04
C ALA A 161 4.26 9.27 2.81
N GLU A 162 3.79 8.92 1.61
CA GLU A 162 2.37 8.86 1.27
C GLU A 162 1.57 8.05 2.30
N GLN A 163 2.15 6.97 2.83
CA GLN A 163 1.54 6.08 3.82
C GLN A 163 1.42 6.72 5.20
N ASP A 164 2.31 7.65 5.55
CA ASP A 164 2.19 8.45 6.77
C ASP A 164 0.97 9.39 6.66
N ILE A 165 0.64 9.87 5.46
CA ILE A 165 -0.46 10.82 5.26
C ILE A 165 -1.80 10.10 5.09
N LEU A 166 -1.83 9.04 4.28
CA LEU A 166 -3.07 8.41 3.82
C LEU A 166 -3.49 7.20 4.67
N GLY A 167 -2.63 6.73 5.57
CA GLY A 167 -2.84 5.44 6.22
C GLY A 167 -1.97 4.38 5.60
N ASP A 168 -1.78 3.30 6.36
CA ASP A 168 -1.41 2.03 5.79
C ASP A 168 -2.48 1.64 4.76
N ARG A 169 -2.22 2.01 3.51
CA ARG A 169 -2.62 1.18 2.39
C ARG A 169 -1.75 -0.05 2.55
N LEU A 170 -2.19 -1.04 3.36
CA LEU A 170 -1.58 -2.36 3.55
C LEU A 170 -0.63 -2.64 2.41
N ILE A 171 0.65 -2.35 2.64
CA ILE A 171 1.64 -2.32 1.58
C ILE A 171 1.82 -3.76 1.17
N ARG A 172 1.02 -4.16 0.18
CA ARG A 172 1.19 -5.42 -0.49
C ARG A 172 2.47 -5.22 -1.26
N ARG A 173 3.57 -5.63 -0.62
CA ARG A 173 4.91 -5.74 -1.19
C ARG A 173 4.73 -6.15 -2.64
N SER A 174 5.06 -5.23 -3.54
CA SER A 174 5.27 -5.58 -4.93
C SER A 174 6.42 -6.58 -4.95
N LYS A 175 6.07 -7.87 -4.98
CA LYS A 175 6.66 -8.88 -5.86
C LYS A 175 6.18 -10.29 -5.52
N ARG A 176 5.97 -11.02 -6.62
CA ARG A 176 5.78 -12.46 -6.79
C ARG A 176 4.37 -13.00 -6.47
N LYS A 177 3.62 -13.21 -7.57
CA LYS A 177 2.72 -14.36 -7.84
C LYS A 177 2.41 -15.17 -6.57
N LYS A 178 1.36 -14.80 -5.83
CA LYS A 178 0.86 -15.61 -4.71
C LYS A 178 -0.65 -15.80 -4.83
N ARG A 179 -1.04 -16.97 -4.33
CA ARG A 179 -2.14 -17.82 -4.78
C ARG A 179 -3.51 -17.29 -4.33
N ALA A 180 -4.55 -17.77 -5.02
CA ALA A 180 -5.96 -17.48 -4.78
C ALA A 180 -6.44 -17.61 -3.31
N SER A 181 -5.72 -18.33 -2.45
CA SER A 181 -6.06 -18.45 -1.02
C SER A 181 -5.97 -17.14 -0.23
N ASP A 182 -5.13 -16.20 -0.66
CA ASP A 182 -4.96 -14.91 0.04
C ASP A 182 -6.04 -13.88 -0.39
N PHE A 183 -6.91 -14.25 -1.34
CA PHE A 183 -7.96 -13.37 -1.84
C PHE A 183 -9.17 -13.29 -0.88
N ILE A 184 -9.43 -14.36 -0.14
CA ILE A 184 -10.61 -14.49 0.74
C ILE A 184 -10.57 -13.48 1.91
N ALA A 185 -9.40 -12.94 2.26
CA ALA A 185 -9.27 -11.92 3.30
C ALA A 185 -9.69 -10.51 2.84
N GLU A 186 -9.59 -10.18 1.54
CA GLU A 186 -9.95 -8.86 0.99
C GLU A 186 -11.47 -8.71 0.79
N ALA A 187 -12.19 -9.82 0.59
CA ALA A 187 -13.65 -9.85 0.62
C ALA A 187 -14.25 -9.69 2.04
N SER A 188 -13.42 -9.68 3.10
CA SER A 188 -13.87 -9.68 4.49
C SER A 188 -14.27 -8.30 5.05
N SER A 189 -14.12 -7.22 4.28
CA SER A 189 -14.60 -5.87 4.65
C SER A 189 -15.92 -5.48 3.97
N LEU A 190 -16.31 -6.19 2.92
CA LEU A 190 -17.60 -6.07 2.26
C LEU A 190 -18.55 -7.11 2.84
N SER A 191 -19.61 -6.64 3.47
CA SER A 191 -20.70 -7.51 3.92
C SER A 191 -21.67 -7.75 2.78
N SER A 192 -22.22 -8.96 2.70
CA SER A 192 -23.34 -9.24 1.78
C SER A 192 -24.43 -8.19 1.96
N GLY A 193 -24.86 -7.56 0.88
CA GLY A 193 -25.81 -6.46 0.88
C GLY A 193 -25.20 -5.07 0.80
N ASP A 194 -23.88 -4.90 0.98
CA ASP A 194 -23.20 -3.61 0.83
C ASP A 194 -23.39 -3.02 -0.57
N ILE A 195 -23.57 -1.70 -0.63
CA ILE A 195 -23.60 -0.97 -1.90
C ILE A 195 -22.17 -0.65 -2.32
N VAL A 196 -21.87 -0.96 -3.58
CA VAL A 196 -20.56 -0.77 -4.19
C VAL A 196 -20.69 0.01 -5.48
N VAL A 197 -19.64 0.75 -5.85
CA VAL A 197 -19.54 1.48 -7.11
C VAL A 197 -18.45 0.82 -7.93
N HIS A 198 -18.83 0.30 -9.10
CA HIS A 198 -17.87 -0.11 -10.11
C HIS A 198 -17.52 1.07 -11.01
N THR A 199 -16.23 1.28 -11.27
CA THR A 199 -15.72 2.41 -12.06
C THR A 199 -16.43 2.58 -13.41
N ASP A 200 -16.72 1.46 -14.07
CA ASP A 200 -17.33 1.43 -15.42
C ASP A 200 -18.83 1.17 -15.46
N HIS A 201 -19.37 0.51 -14.42
CA HIS A 201 -20.73 -0.03 -14.45
C HIS A 201 -21.66 0.66 -13.44
N GLY A 202 -21.12 1.48 -12.55
CA GLY A 202 -21.91 2.25 -11.60
C GLY A 202 -22.28 1.46 -10.35
N ILE A 203 -23.39 1.87 -9.74
CA ILE A 203 -23.81 1.45 -8.41
C ILE A 203 -24.46 0.06 -8.48
N GLY A 204 -23.89 -0.89 -7.76
CA GLY A 204 -24.37 -2.26 -7.62
C GLY A 204 -24.41 -2.70 -6.16
N ARG A 205 -24.98 -3.88 -5.90
CA ARG A 205 -25.04 -4.50 -4.57
C ARG A 205 -24.13 -5.72 -4.53
N PHE A 206 -23.21 -5.75 -3.57
CA PHE A 206 -22.37 -6.92 -3.34
C PHE A 206 -23.19 -8.04 -2.71
N ILE A 207 -23.08 -9.25 -3.24
CA ILE A 207 -23.79 -10.44 -2.72
C ILE A 207 -22.84 -11.37 -1.98
N GLY A 208 -21.66 -11.64 -2.52
CA GLY A 208 -20.70 -12.55 -1.93
C GLY A 208 -19.62 -13.02 -2.90
N LEU A 209 -18.76 -13.91 -2.42
CA LEU A 209 -17.77 -14.61 -3.23
C LEU A 209 -18.41 -15.85 -3.89
N ARG A 210 -18.18 -16.06 -5.19
CA ARG A 210 -18.51 -17.30 -5.89
C ARG A 210 -17.35 -17.79 -6.74
N THR A 211 -17.10 -19.09 -6.71
CA THR A 211 -16.23 -19.74 -7.68
C THR A 211 -17.02 -20.04 -8.95
N ILE A 212 -16.60 -19.49 -10.08
CA ILE A 212 -17.16 -19.75 -11.41
C ILE A 212 -16.13 -20.44 -12.29
N GLU A 213 -16.57 -21.30 -13.20
CA GLU A 213 -15.68 -21.95 -14.16
C GLU A 213 -15.57 -21.08 -15.42
N ALA A 214 -14.38 -20.53 -15.66
CA ALA A 214 -14.10 -19.70 -16.83
C ALA A 214 -12.81 -20.17 -17.51
N VAL A 215 -12.82 -20.31 -18.84
CA VAL A 215 -11.63 -20.72 -19.63
C VAL A 215 -11.03 -22.06 -19.15
N GLY A 216 -11.87 -22.99 -18.66
CA GLY A 216 -11.46 -24.32 -18.23
C GLY A 216 -10.76 -24.39 -16.87
N ALA A 217 -10.80 -23.32 -16.08
CA ALA A 217 -10.31 -23.30 -14.71
C ALA A 217 -11.33 -22.64 -13.76
N PRO A 218 -11.38 -23.04 -12.48
CA PRO A 218 -12.16 -22.33 -11.48
C PRO A 218 -11.51 -20.98 -11.17
N HIS A 219 -12.31 -19.92 -11.25
CA HIS A 219 -11.97 -18.56 -10.89
C HIS A 219 -12.87 -18.08 -9.75
N ASP A 220 -12.29 -17.48 -8.72
CA ASP A 220 -13.07 -16.82 -7.69
C ASP A 220 -13.51 -15.44 -8.20
N CYS A 221 -14.77 -15.08 -7.98
CA CYS A 221 -15.34 -13.81 -8.40
C CYS A 221 -16.24 -13.22 -7.31
N LEU A 222 -16.30 -11.89 -7.24
CA LEU A 222 -17.28 -11.16 -6.48
C LEU A 222 -18.59 -11.10 -7.28
N GLU A 223 -19.69 -11.58 -6.71
CA GLU A 223 -21.02 -11.46 -7.30
C GLU A 223 -21.64 -10.11 -6.92
N ILE A 224 -22.01 -9.34 -7.95
CA ILE A 224 -22.62 -8.01 -7.81
C ILE A 224 -23.92 -7.98 -8.59
N HIS A 225 -24.99 -7.54 -7.93
CA HIS A 225 -26.31 -7.38 -8.54
C HIS A 225 -26.58 -5.92 -8.90
N TYR A 226 -27.13 -5.73 -10.09
CA TYR A 226 -27.55 -4.46 -10.66
C TYR A 226 -29.08 -4.43 -10.80
N ALA A 227 -29.64 -3.30 -11.21
CA ALA A 227 -31.07 -3.16 -11.44
C ALA A 227 -31.55 -4.10 -12.56
N GLY A 228 -32.72 -4.73 -12.37
CA GLY A 228 -33.32 -5.63 -13.35
C GLY A 228 -32.75 -7.05 -13.35
N ASP A 229 -32.27 -7.52 -12.19
CA ASP A 229 -31.66 -8.86 -11.98
C ASP A 229 -30.38 -9.12 -12.78
N ASP A 230 -29.77 -8.06 -13.34
CA ASP A 230 -28.48 -8.12 -14.03
C ASP A 230 -27.35 -8.44 -13.02
N ARG A 231 -26.41 -9.30 -13.42
CA ARG A 231 -25.32 -9.77 -12.56
C ARG A 231 -23.96 -9.56 -13.19
N LEU A 232 -23.01 -9.10 -12.39
CA LEU A 232 -21.60 -9.01 -12.74
C LEU A 232 -20.81 -9.95 -11.82
N PHE A 233 -20.01 -10.82 -12.43
CA PHE A 233 -18.98 -11.59 -11.74
C PHE A 233 -17.66 -10.90 -11.97
N LEU A 234 -17.24 -10.10 -10.99
CA LEU A 234 -15.97 -9.40 -11.06
C LEU A 234 -14.88 -10.36 -10.60
N PRO A 235 -13.89 -10.69 -11.45
CA PRO A 235 -12.75 -11.45 -11.01
C PRO A 235 -12.12 -10.76 -9.83
N VAL A 236 -11.82 -11.56 -8.83
CA VAL A 236 -11.20 -11.13 -7.61
C VAL A 236 -9.96 -10.26 -7.87
N GLU A 237 -9.19 -10.59 -8.90
CA GLU A 237 -7.99 -9.85 -9.29
C GLU A 237 -8.24 -8.39 -9.70
N ASN A 238 -9.50 -8.03 -9.98
CA ASN A 238 -9.93 -6.70 -10.44
C ASN A 238 -10.72 -5.92 -9.37
N ILE A 239 -10.63 -6.30 -8.09
CA ILE A 239 -11.36 -5.66 -6.99
C ILE A 239 -11.11 -4.15 -6.87
N GLU A 240 -9.99 -3.63 -7.38
CA GLU A 240 -9.66 -2.20 -7.42
C GLU A 240 -10.64 -1.37 -8.26
N LEU A 241 -11.42 -2.01 -9.14
CA LEU A 241 -12.47 -1.34 -9.89
C LEU A 241 -13.70 -1.04 -9.04
N LEU A 242 -13.78 -1.60 -7.83
CA LEU A 242 -14.85 -1.39 -6.86
C LEU A 242 -14.46 -0.43 -5.74
N SER A 243 -15.42 0.39 -5.34
CA SER A 243 -15.34 1.22 -4.14
C SER A 243 -16.63 1.08 -3.34
N ARG A 244 -16.57 1.12 -2.01
CA ARG A 244 -17.77 1.11 -1.16
C ARG A 244 -18.55 2.42 -1.33
N TYR A 245 -19.87 2.34 -1.41
CA TYR A 245 -20.74 3.51 -1.58
C TYR A 245 -21.23 4.03 -0.23
N GLY A 246 -20.63 5.13 0.25
CA GLY A 246 -21.11 5.92 1.40
C GLY A 246 -21.11 5.21 2.77
N SER A 247 -21.02 5.96 3.87
CA SER A 247 -21.08 5.43 5.24
C SER A 247 -22.47 5.57 5.89
N ASP A 248 -23.42 6.23 5.25
CA ASP A 248 -24.79 6.37 5.73
C ASP A 248 -25.73 5.47 4.93
N SER A 249 -26.58 4.77 5.66
CA SER A 249 -27.63 3.84 5.23
C SER A 249 -28.74 4.52 4.40
N ALA A 250 -28.38 5.17 3.29
CA ALA A 250 -29.31 5.66 2.28
C ALA A 250 -29.51 4.56 1.22
N GLU A 251 -30.76 4.24 0.91
CA GLU A 251 -31.09 3.32 -0.19
C GLU A 251 -30.62 3.90 -1.53
N ALA A 252 -29.45 3.45 -1.99
CA ALA A 252 -28.92 3.82 -3.29
C ALA A 252 -29.72 3.12 -4.40
N THR A 253 -30.17 3.87 -5.40
CA THR A 253 -30.75 3.29 -6.61
C THR A 253 -29.65 2.59 -7.40
N LEU A 254 -29.83 1.28 -7.65
CA LEU A 254 -28.89 0.49 -8.44
C LEU A 254 -28.93 0.91 -9.92
N ASP A 255 -27.76 0.93 -10.56
CA ASP A 255 -27.65 1.15 -12.00
C ASP A 255 -28.02 -0.10 -12.78
N LYS A 256 -28.34 0.07 -14.07
CA LYS A 256 -28.51 -1.05 -15.01
C LYS A 256 -27.18 -1.39 -15.67
N LEU A 257 -26.83 -2.68 -15.70
CA LEU A 257 -25.58 -3.15 -16.29
C LEU A 257 -25.58 -2.89 -17.82
N GLY A 258 -24.50 -2.31 -18.34
CA GLY A 258 -24.39 -1.92 -19.75
C GLY A 258 -25.25 -0.73 -20.17
N GLY A 259 -25.95 -0.08 -19.23
CA GLY A 259 -26.72 1.13 -19.49
C GLY A 259 -25.83 2.38 -19.63
N GLY A 260 -26.17 3.28 -20.55
CA GLY A 260 -25.45 4.56 -20.73
C GLY A 260 -25.68 5.59 -19.61
N ALA A 261 -26.57 5.30 -18.65
CA ALA A 261 -26.97 6.23 -17.59
C ALA A 261 -25.80 6.58 -16.65
N TRP A 262 -25.00 5.59 -16.25
CA TRP A 262 -23.82 5.81 -15.41
C TRP A 262 -22.80 6.73 -16.08
N GLN A 263 -22.45 6.42 -17.34
CA GLN A 263 -21.50 7.22 -18.12
C GLN A 263 -22.02 8.65 -18.34
N SER A 264 -23.33 8.81 -18.57
CA SER A 264 -23.98 10.12 -18.68
C SER A 264 -23.90 10.91 -17.37
N ARG A 265 -24.13 10.27 -16.22
CA ARG A 265 -23.99 10.89 -14.89
C ARG A 265 -22.54 11.30 -14.62
N LYS A 266 -21.57 10.44 -14.91
CA LYS A 266 -20.13 10.73 -14.81
C LYS A 266 -19.73 11.92 -15.68
N ALA A 267 -20.19 11.96 -16.92
CA ALA A 267 -19.94 13.09 -17.83
C ALA A 267 -20.58 14.40 -17.34
N ARG A 268 -21.80 14.35 -16.81
CA ARG A 268 -22.51 15.52 -16.28
C ARG A 268 -21.85 16.07 -15.02
N LEU A 269 -21.39 15.20 -14.12
CA LEU A 269 -20.61 15.56 -12.94
C LEU A 269 -19.28 16.19 -13.34
N LYS A 270 -18.54 15.58 -14.27
CA LYS A 270 -17.30 16.14 -14.81
C LYS A 270 -17.52 17.53 -15.41
N ARG A 271 -18.60 17.71 -16.18
CA ARG A 271 -18.96 19.01 -16.76
C ARG A 271 -19.31 20.05 -15.70
N ARG A 272 -20.08 19.69 -14.66
CA ARG A 272 -20.37 20.61 -13.55
C ARG A 272 -19.11 21.03 -12.79
N LEU A 273 -18.19 20.09 -12.55
CA LEU A 273 -16.89 20.41 -11.92
C LEU A 273 -16.08 21.37 -12.77
N LEU A 274 -16.08 21.19 -14.09
CA LEU A 274 -15.42 22.10 -15.04
C LEU A 274 -16.13 23.47 -15.13
N ASP A 275 -17.46 23.52 -15.12
CA ASP A 275 -18.24 24.76 -15.16
C ASP A 275 -18.03 25.58 -13.87
N MET A 276 -17.94 24.92 -12.70
CA MET A 276 -17.58 25.58 -11.43
C MET A 276 -16.13 26.10 -11.45
N ALA A 277 -15.20 25.38 -12.06
CA ALA A 277 -13.82 25.85 -12.23
C ALA A 277 -13.70 27.01 -13.25
N GLY A 278 -14.60 27.08 -14.23
CA GLY A 278 -14.63 28.14 -15.25
C GLY A 278 -15.32 29.45 -14.83
N GLN A 279 -16.09 29.46 -13.74
CA GLN A 279 -16.73 30.67 -13.19
C GLN A 279 -15.83 31.46 -12.22
N VAL A 280 -14.59 31.02 -12.00
CA VAL A 280 -13.62 31.66 -11.08
C VAL A 280 -12.47 32.34 -11.83
N ILE A 281 -12.70 32.75 -13.10
CA ILE A 281 -11.78 33.58 -13.89
C ILE A 281 -12.37 34.97 -14.07
#